data_AF-A0A2N2MMC5-F1
#
_entry.id   AF-A0A2N2MMC5-F1
#
_cell.length_a   1.000
_cell.length_b   1.000
_cell.length_c   1.000
_cell.angle_alpha   90.00
_cell.angle_beta   90.00
_cell.angle_gamma   90.00
#
_symmetry.space_group_name_H-M   'P 1'
#
loop_
_entity.id
_entity.type
_entity.pdbx_description
1 polymer ?
#
loop_
_entity_poly.entity_id
_entity_poly.type
_entity_poly.pdbx_seq_one_letter_code
_entity_poly.pdbx_strand_id
1 'polypeptide(L)'
;MDKVAGGDLVTRLKELPERPRLVMLVSCQSAGKGSGDALAAIGPRLAEIGVSAVLAMQDNISMATAEKFLPAFFDALHKDGQIDRAMSSARGMLRDAPDFWVPVLFMRLKSGRLWYTPGFGDARKGATKLPAVIRNIKRGRCTPLIGPGLVEPIIGSMREIAGRWAEQFRYPLSPNERESLPQVAQYLTIQQDARFPFDELEEILTKQIRAHFAADLPPNLLSGRVKLNALLDAVGAKRLLDPLDPFRALAELPLPIYITANQDGLLEAALKAAGREPRVFLCPWNEYIEQNLGEYTEEPTPEKPLVFHLFGSWDEPDSIVLTEDNYFDFLIGVTSNKDIIPEQVRLALSDSSLLFLGFQTEAWDFRVLYRSILSQPGSVRRSQYAQIAAQVEPEDGRILEPQGARTYLEDYFGKGADIDIFWGSSQEFLNELMQSWRSGE
;
A
#
# COMPACT_ATOMS: atom_id res chain seq x y z
N MET A 1 -35.14 24.85 0.53
CA MET A 1 -34.03 24.03 1.04
C MET A 1 -34.64 22.96 1.93
N ASP A 2 -34.51 21.70 1.56
CA ASP A 2 -34.91 20.60 2.42
C ASP A 2 -33.94 20.53 3.60
N LYS A 3 -34.49 20.56 4.81
CA LYS A 3 -33.72 20.42 6.05
C LYS A 3 -33.43 18.94 6.27
N VAL A 4 -32.16 18.59 6.48
CA VAL A 4 -31.72 17.23 6.80
C VAL A 4 -31.43 17.13 8.29
N ALA A 5 -31.89 16.06 8.95
CA ALA A 5 -31.59 15.86 10.36
C ALA A 5 -30.09 15.54 10.53
N GLY A 6 -29.46 16.05 11.59
CA GLY A 6 -28.03 15.77 11.87
C GLY A 6 -27.74 14.28 12.00
N GLY A 7 -28.70 13.49 12.50
CA GLY A 7 -28.60 12.03 12.54
C GLY A 7 -28.49 11.39 11.16
N ASP A 8 -29.23 11.88 10.17
CA ASP A 8 -29.19 11.34 8.80
C ASP A 8 -27.86 11.66 8.13
N LEU A 9 -27.28 12.83 8.39
CA LEU A 9 -25.93 13.19 7.93
C LEU A 9 -24.88 12.22 8.49
N VAL A 10 -24.95 11.90 9.80
CA VAL A 10 -24.06 10.94 10.44
C VAL A 10 -24.21 9.56 9.80
N THR A 11 -25.44 9.10 9.57
CA THR A 11 -25.70 7.80 8.92
C THR A 11 -25.10 7.74 7.52
N ARG A 12 -25.34 8.76 6.69
CA ARG A 12 -24.79 8.80 5.32
C ARG A 12 -23.26 8.83 5.29
N LEU A 13 -22.63 9.56 6.21
CA LEU A 13 -21.16 9.57 6.30
C LEU A 13 -20.60 8.24 6.80
N LYS A 14 -21.35 7.50 7.63
CA LYS A 14 -20.95 6.16 8.10
C LYS A 14 -20.93 5.14 6.96
N GLU A 15 -21.84 5.28 6.00
CA GLU A 15 -22.01 4.42 4.83
C GLU A 15 -20.95 4.65 3.74
N LEU A 16 -20.16 5.72 3.83
CA LEU A 16 -19.08 5.96 2.88
C LEU A 16 -17.99 4.87 3.00
N PRO A 17 -17.50 4.33 1.88
CA PRO A 17 -16.34 3.43 1.86
C PRO A 17 -15.10 4.09 2.49
N GLU A 18 -14.88 5.36 2.14
CA GLU A 18 -13.85 6.22 2.74
C GLU A 18 -14.50 7.42 3.42
N ARG A 19 -14.24 7.57 4.72
CA ARG A 19 -14.76 8.68 5.52
C ARG A 19 -13.83 9.89 5.43
N PRO A 20 -14.35 11.12 5.55
CA PRO A 20 -13.49 12.30 5.59
C PRO A 20 -12.46 12.22 6.72
N ARG A 21 -11.22 12.63 6.46
CA ARG A 21 -10.17 12.75 7.50
C ARG A 21 -10.43 13.90 8.46
N LEU A 22 -11.00 15.00 7.96
CA LEU A 22 -11.39 16.17 8.75
C LEU A 22 -12.83 16.57 8.41
N VAL A 23 -13.65 16.77 9.44
CA VAL A 23 -14.92 17.49 9.33
C VAL A 23 -14.87 18.73 10.21
N MET A 24 -15.26 19.87 9.68
CA MET A 24 -15.32 21.13 10.41
C MET A 24 -16.75 21.67 10.45
N LEU A 25 -17.31 21.73 11.64
CA LEU A 25 -18.67 22.20 11.92
C LEU A 25 -18.61 23.62 12.52
N VAL A 26 -18.51 24.63 11.65
CA VAL A 26 -18.62 26.05 12.03
C VAL A 26 -20.09 26.43 12.24
N SER A 27 -20.75 25.70 13.13
CA SER A 27 -22.15 25.90 13.52
C SER A 27 -22.21 25.91 15.04
N CYS A 28 -22.92 26.88 15.60
CA CYS A 28 -23.11 27.01 17.04
C CYS A 28 -23.58 25.69 17.66
N GLN A 29 -23.01 25.33 18.81
CA GLN A 29 -23.41 24.17 19.63
C GLN A 29 -23.32 22.82 18.90
N SER A 30 -22.55 22.72 17.81
CA SER A 30 -22.34 21.45 17.08
C SER A 30 -21.60 20.37 17.90
N ALA A 31 -20.96 20.76 19.00
CA ALA A 31 -20.35 19.86 19.99
C ALA A 31 -21.25 19.57 21.22
N GLY A 32 -22.43 20.20 21.31
CA GLY A 32 -23.35 20.09 22.43
C GLY A 32 -22.98 20.98 23.63
N LYS A 33 -23.96 21.31 24.48
CA LYS A 33 -23.80 22.26 25.61
C LYS A 33 -23.22 21.67 26.90
N GLY A 34 -22.68 20.44 26.87
CA GLY A 34 -22.00 19.82 28.01
C GLY A 34 -22.89 19.22 29.11
N SER A 35 -24.21 19.44 29.13
CA SER A 35 -25.14 18.81 30.08
C SER A 35 -25.93 17.67 29.42
N GLY A 36 -25.44 16.43 29.50
CA GLY A 36 -26.15 15.21 29.03
C GLY A 36 -26.27 15.04 27.50
N ASP A 37 -26.29 16.13 26.74
CA ASP A 37 -26.49 16.16 25.27
C ASP A 37 -25.20 16.04 24.45
N ALA A 38 -24.02 15.96 25.08
CA ALA A 38 -22.74 15.88 24.37
C ALA A 38 -22.68 14.67 23.42
N LEU A 39 -23.28 13.53 23.79
CA LEU A 39 -23.33 12.31 22.94
C LEU A 39 -24.39 12.38 21.83
N ALA A 40 -25.36 13.29 21.93
CA ALA A 40 -26.39 13.48 20.90
C ALA A 40 -25.94 14.46 19.80
N ALA A 41 -24.94 15.29 20.08
CA ALA A 41 -24.44 16.31 19.18
C ALA A 41 -23.73 15.71 17.95
N ILE A 42 -23.77 16.45 16.83
CA ILE A 42 -23.25 15.99 15.54
C ILE A 42 -21.72 15.76 15.63
N GLY A 43 -20.98 16.66 16.27
CA GLY A 43 -19.52 16.59 16.34
C GLY A 43 -18.99 15.27 16.91
N PRO A 44 -19.35 14.91 18.16
CA PRO A 44 -18.96 13.64 18.78
C PRO A 44 -19.42 12.41 17.99
N ARG A 45 -20.65 12.42 17.47
CA ARG A 45 -21.18 11.31 16.67
C ARG A 45 -20.41 11.08 15.37
N LEU A 46 -19.90 12.13 14.74
CA LEU A 46 -19.02 12.01 13.58
C LEU A 46 -17.68 11.36 13.94
N ALA A 47 -17.11 11.71 15.09
CA ALA A 47 -15.90 11.04 15.58
C ALA A 47 -16.18 9.56 15.91
N GLU A 48 -17.33 9.23 16.50
CA GLU A 48 -17.73 7.85 16.83
C GLU A 48 -17.86 6.96 15.60
N ILE A 49 -18.41 7.47 14.50
CA ILE A 49 -18.50 6.71 13.23
C ILE A 49 -17.16 6.63 12.49
N GLY A 50 -16.07 7.14 13.07
CA GLY A 50 -14.72 6.96 12.54
C GLY A 50 -14.21 8.07 11.62
N VAL A 51 -14.75 9.29 11.70
CA VAL A 51 -14.06 10.47 11.18
C VAL A 51 -12.82 10.73 12.04
N SER A 52 -11.65 10.90 11.41
CA SER A 52 -10.37 10.95 12.13
C SER A 52 -10.24 12.17 13.05
N ALA A 53 -10.72 13.33 12.59
CA ALA A 53 -10.84 14.54 13.39
C ALA A 53 -12.10 15.35 13.03
N VAL A 54 -12.74 15.89 14.07
CA VAL A 54 -13.94 16.73 13.97
C VAL A 54 -13.72 17.99 14.78
N LEU A 55 -13.68 19.13 14.09
CA LEU A 55 -13.73 20.44 14.74
C LEU A 55 -15.19 20.89 14.85
N ALA A 56 -15.63 21.26 16.04
CA ALA A 56 -17.01 21.64 16.33
C ALA A 56 -17.06 22.82 17.32
N MET A 57 -18.24 23.35 17.60
CA MET A 57 -18.43 24.49 18.50
C MET A 57 -19.19 24.05 19.75
N GLN A 58 -18.61 24.25 20.93
CA GLN A 58 -19.22 23.92 22.23
C GLN A 58 -20.42 24.83 22.55
N ASP A 59 -20.39 26.06 22.06
CA ASP A 59 -21.44 27.06 22.28
C ASP A 59 -21.59 27.97 21.04
N ASN A 60 -22.26 29.10 21.21
CA ASN A 60 -22.36 30.15 20.22
C ASN A 60 -20.99 30.82 20.02
N ILE A 61 -20.54 30.83 18.76
CA ILE A 61 -19.34 31.55 18.34
C ILE A 61 -19.76 32.81 17.57
N SER A 62 -19.08 33.93 17.82
CA SER A 62 -19.26 35.15 17.06
C SER A 62 -18.60 35.04 15.69
N MET A 63 -19.18 35.72 14.70
CA MET A 63 -18.60 35.77 13.35
C MET A 63 -17.19 36.37 13.37
N ALA A 64 -16.95 37.39 14.20
CA ALA A 64 -15.63 38.01 14.35
C ALA A 64 -14.56 37.03 14.87
N THR A 65 -14.93 36.13 15.80
CA THR A 65 -14.04 35.09 16.29
C THR A 65 -13.83 34.00 15.25
N ALA A 66 -14.88 33.56 14.55
CA ALA A 66 -14.77 32.56 13.48
C ALA A 66 -13.90 33.05 12.30
N GLU A 67 -14.07 34.31 11.87
CA GLU A 67 -13.30 34.94 10.80
C GLU A 67 -11.80 35.01 11.09
N LYS A 68 -11.42 35.13 12.36
CA LYS A 68 -10.01 35.13 12.77
C LYS A 68 -9.50 33.71 13.07
N PHE A 69 -10.35 32.86 13.64
CA PHE A 69 -10.01 31.49 14.00
C PHE A 69 -9.67 30.64 12.77
N LEU A 70 -10.54 30.66 11.75
CA LEU A 70 -10.42 29.75 10.61
C LEU A 70 -9.13 29.95 9.82
N PRO A 71 -8.73 31.17 9.40
CA PRO A 71 -7.47 31.37 8.71
C PRO A 71 -6.27 30.96 9.58
N ALA A 72 -6.24 31.37 10.85
CA ALA A 72 -5.15 31.02 11.76
C ALA A 72 -5.01 29.50 11.95
N PHE A 73 -6.14 28.80 12.06
CA PHE A 73 -6.18 27.34 12.16
C PHE A 73 -5.65 26.68 10.89
N PHE A 74 -6.14 27.08 9.70
CA PHE A 74 -5.69 26.49 8.44
C PHE A 74 -4.22 26.83 8.13
N ASP A 75 -3.76 28.04 8.43
CA ASP A 75 -2.35 28.44 8.28
C ASP A 75 -1.42 27.63 9.19
N ALA A 76 -1.84 27.38 10.44
CA ALA A 76 -1.08 26.56 11.37
C ALA A 76 -1.09 25.08 10.97
N LEU A 77 -2.24 24.59 10.51
CA LEU A 77 -2.43 23.21 10.08
C LEU A 77 -1.66 22.91 8.79
N HIS A 78 -1.63 23.84 7.84
CA HIS A 78 -0.93 23.68 6.56
C HIS A 78 0.58 23.48 6.73
N LYS A 79 1.17 23.98 7.82
CA LYS A 79 2.62 23.91 8.06
C LYS A 79 3.15 22.48 8.26
N ASP A 80 2.40 21.63 8.95
CA ASP A 80 2.87 20.27 9.27
C ASP A 80 1.77 19.23 9.53
N GLY A 81 0.51 19.58 9.27
CA GLY A 81 -0.63 18.68 9.44
C GLY A 81 -1.03 18.38 10.88
N GLN A 82 -0.35 18.94 11.90
CA GLN A 82 -0.68 18.69 13.31
C GLN A 82 -1.91 19.49 13.76
N ILE A 83 -3.05 18.81 13.87
CA ILE A 83 -4.35 19.45 14.10
C ILE A 83 -4.55 19.93 15.53
N ASP A 84 -4.07 19.20 16.53
CA ASP A 84 -4.12 19.59 17.93
C ASP A 84 -3.23 20.81 18.20
N ARG A 85 -2.06 20.86 17.56
CA ARG A 85 -1.16 22.02 17.58
C ARG A 85 -1.78 23.21 16.85
N ALA A 86 -2.36 22.99 15.67
CA ALA A 86 -3.06 24.03 14.91
C ALA A 86 -4.23 24.62 15.72
N MET A 87 -5.02 23.76 16.38
CA MET A 87 -6.10 24.14 17.28
C MET A 87 -5.60 25.02 18.43
N SER A 88 -4.53 24.59 19.09
CA SER A 88 -3.93 25.30 20.23
C SER A 88 -3.34 26.65 19.80
N SER A 89 -2.68 26.70 18.64
CA SER A 89 -2.13 27.93 18.07
C SER A 89 -3.22 28.92 17.69
N ALA A 90 -4.28 28.47 17.00
CA ALA A 90 -5.39 29.30 16.57
C ALA A 90 -6.19 29.87 17.76
N ARG A 91 -6.52 29.05 18.76
CA ARG A 91 -7.11 29.54 20.03
C ARG A 91 -6.19 30.54 20.72
N GLY A 92 -4.88 30.29 20.68
CA GLY A 92 -3.86 31.15 21.26
C GLY A 92 -3.80 32.56 20.66
N MET A 93 -4.23 32.73 19.40
CA MET A 93 -4.35 34.04 18.75
C MET A 93 -5.62 34.81 19.14
N LEU A 94 -6.57 34.13 19.80
CA LEU A 94 -7.90 34.67 20.14
C LEU A 94 -8.10 34.82 21.65
N ARG A 95 -7.05 34.77 22.47
CA ARG A 95 -7.17 34.75 23.95
C ARG A 95 -8.00 35.90 24.52
N ASP A 96 -8.03 37.05 23.84
CA ASP A 96 -8.77 38.22 24.27
C ASP A 96 -10.25 38.20 23.84
N ALA A 97 -10.65 37.28 22.97
CA ALA A 97 -12.03 37.09 22.55
C ALA A 97 -12.82 36.30 23.62
N PRO A 98 -14.05 36.70 23.99
CA PRO A 98 -14.81 36.06 25.06
C PRO A 98 -15.23 34.60 24.76
N ASP A 99 -15.26 34.24 23.48
CA ASP A 99 -15.67 32.95 22.92
C ASP A 99 -14.48 32.14 22.36
N PHE A 100 -13.23 32.46 22.75
CA PHE A 100 -12.02 31.77 22.29
C PHE A 100 -12.00 30.25 22.56
N TRP A 101 -12.71 29.83 23.62
CA TRP A 101 -12.78 28.44 24.09
C TRP A 101 -13.82 27.61 23.33
N VAL A 102 -14.71 28.25 22.55
CA VAL A 102 -15.87 27.64 21.89
C VAL A 102 -15.49 26.61 20.83
N PRO A 103 -14.54 26.87 19.91
CA PRO A 103 -14.09 25.84 18.97
C PRO A 103 -13.47 24.69 19.76
N VAL A 104 -13.88 23.44 19.56
CA VAL A 104 -13.38 22.23 20.21
C VAL A 104 -13.00 21.18 19.17
N LEU A 105 -12.06 20.31 19.51
CA LEU A 105 -11.54 19.27 18.64
C LEU A 105 -11.83 17.89 19.23
N PHE A 106 -12.58 17.07 18.51
CA PHE A 106 -12.70 15.63 18.75
C PHE A 106 -11.78 14.93 17.75
N MET A 107 -10.84 14.11 18.23
CA MET A 107 -9.95 13.38 17.34
C MET A 107 -9.70 11.96 17.84
N ARG A 108 -9.44 11.08 16.90
CA ARG A 108 -9.01 9.69 17.14
C ARG A 108 -7.54 9.49 16.76
N LEU A 109 -6.94 10.49 16.13
CA LEU A 109 -5.55 10.52 15.73
C LEU A 109 -4.65 10.59 16.96
N LYS A 110 -3.82 9.57 17.17
CA LYS A 110 -2.87 9.54 18.29
C LYS A 110 -1.69 10.48 18.05
N SER A 111 -1.26 10.61 16.79
CA SER A 111 -0.19 11.52 16.37
C SER A 111 -0.65 12.98 16.27
N GLY A 112 -1.97 13.22 16.26
CA GLY A 112 -2.53 14.54 15.92
C GLY A 112 -2.30 14.97 14.48
N ARG A 113 -1.78 14.10 13.58
CA ARG A 113 -1.52 14.47 12.18
C ARG A 113 -2.69 14.09 11.28
N LEU A 114 -3.20 15.06 10.51
CA LEU A 114 -4.27 14.85 9.52
C LEU A 114 -3.77 14.26 8.21
N TRP A 115 -2.51 14.46 7.89
CA TRP A 115 -1.84 13.90 6.73
C TRP A 115 -0.37 13.71 7.07
N TYR A 116 0.24 12.70 6.47
CA TYR A 116 1.67 12.54 6.50
C TYR A 116 2.31 13.43 5.42
N THR A 117 3.56 13.82 5.64
CA THR A 117 4.39 14.40 4.57
C THR A 117 5.27 13.27 4.07
N PRO A 118 5.14 12.85 2.80
CA PRO A 118 5.98 11.81 2.24
C PRO A 118 7.46 12.17 2.39
N GLY A 119 8.30 11.20 2.73
CA GLY A 119 9.74 11.45 2.80
C GLY A 119 10.52 10.39 3.56
N PHE A 120 11.84 10.47 3.43
CA PHE A 120 12.75 9.71 4.28
C PHE A 120 12.64 10.17 5.72
N GLY A 121 12.83 9.23 6.64
CA GLY A 121 12.56 9.48 8.05
C GLY A 121 13.35 10.62 8.71
N ASP A 122 12.97 10.94 9.96
CA ASP A 122 13.33 12.12 10.78
C ASP A 122 14.35 13.07 10.13
N ALA A 123 13.93 14.33 9.87
CA ALA A 123 14.64 15.35 9.07
C ALA A 123 16.12 15.60 9.42
N ARG A 124 16.61 15.03 10.52
CA ARG A 124 18.03 15.01 10.93
C ARG A 124 18.89 13.95 10.23
N LYS A 125 18.31 12.88 9.67
CA LYS A 125 19.04 11.88 8.88
C LYS A 125 18.96 12.14 7.38
N GLY A 126 17.85 12.67 6.85
CA GLY A 126 17.71 12.92 5.41
C GLY A 126 17.80 11.65 4.56
N ALA A 127 17.61 11.78 3.24
CA ALA A 127 17.66 10.69 2.27
C ALA A 127 19.10 10.16 2.05
N THR A 128 19.74 9.61 3.08
CA THR A 128 21.18 9.31 3.04
C THR A 128 21.57 8.33 1.93
N LYS A 129 20.66 7.41 1.57
CA LYS A 129 20.92 6.35 0.60
C LYS A 129 20.39 6.60 -0.81
N LEU A 130 19.51 7.59 -1.01
CA LEU A 130 18.90 7.85 -2.33
C LEU A 130 19.95 8.13 -3.43
N PRO A 131 21.00 8.95 -3.21
CA PRO A 131 22.04 9.16 -4.22
C PRO A 131 22.79 7.87 -4.60
N ALA A 132 23.03 6.98 -3.63
CA ALA A 132 23.68 5.69 -3.88
C ALA A 132 22.81 4.77 -4.74
N VAL A 133 21.51 4.72 -4.46
CA VAL A 133 20.54 3.98 -5.28
C VAL A 133 20.47 4.54 -6.70
N ILE A 134 20.38 5.86 -6.88
CA ILE A 134 20.37 6.50 -8.21
C ILE A 134 21.63 6.12 -8.99
N ARG A 135 22.81 6.15 -8.36
CA ARG A 135 24.06 5.72 -8.98
C ARG A 135 24.03 4.25 -9.39
N ASN A 136 23.44 3.39 -8.56
CA ASN A 136 23.32 1.96 -8.85
C ASN A 136 22.31 1.69 -9.97
N ILE A 137 21.21 2.42 -10.05
CA ILE A 137 20.27 2.40 -11.19
C ILE A 137 21.00 2.80 -12.48
N LYS A 138 21.74 3.91 -12.49
CA LYS A 138 22.53 4.36 -13.65
C LYS A 138 23.57 3.32 -14.10
N ARG A 139 23.98 2.40 -13.22
CA ARG A 139 24.94 1.32 -13.48
C ARG A 139 24.29 -0.04 -13.75
N GLY A 140 22.95 -0.13 -13.77
CA GLY A 140 22.22 -1.40 -13.90
C GLY A 140 22.36 -2.34 -12.70
N ARG A 141 22.81 -1.83 -11.54
CA ARG A 141 23.05 -2.60 -10.29
C ARG A 141 21.95 -2.37 -9.26
N CYS A 142 20.70 -2.37 -9.71
CA CYS A 142 19.54 -2.19 -8.86
C CYS A 142 18.47 -3.20 -9.26
N THR A 143 17.82 -3.81 -8.28
CA THR A 143 16.77 -4.81 -8.47
C THR A 143 15.51 -4.37 -7.73
N PRO A 144 14.46 -3.96 -8.45
CA PRO A 144 13.16 -3.68 -7.88
C PRO A 144 12.49 -4.97 -7.42
N LEU A 145 11.99 -4.95 -6.19
CA LEU A 145 11.13 -5.95 -5.57
C LEU A 145 9.73 -5.34 -5.49
N ILE A 146 8.80 -5.90 -6.24
CA ILE A 146 7.47 -5.31 -6.47
C ILE A 146 6.42 -6.15 -5.76
N GLY A 147 5.62 -5.52 -4.92
CA GLY A 147 4.56 -6.12 -4.11
C GLY A 147 3.16 -5.68 -4.50
N PRO A 148 2.13 -6.31 -3.89
CA PRO A 148 0.73 -6.19 -4.31
C PRO A 148 0.15 -4.78 -4.12
N GLY A 149 0.75 -3.96 -3.26
CA GLY A 149 0.36 -2.56 -3.06
C GLY A 149 0.45 -1.69 -4.33
N LEU A 150 1.23 -2.10 -5.35
CA LEU A 150 1.25 -1.39 -6.64
C LEU A 150 0.01 -1.66 -7.49
N VAL A 151 -0.69 -2.78 -7.26
CA VAL A 151 -1.88 -3.19 -8.01
C VAL A 151 -3.18 -3.04 -7.22
N GLU A 152 -3.09 -2.81 -5.90
CA GLU A 152 -4.25 -2.52 -5.05
C GLU A 152 -5.24 -1.48 -5.62
N PRO A 153 -4.81 -0.38 -6.29
CA PRO A 153 -5.77 0.55 -6.91
C PRO A 153 -6.63 -0.06 -8.03
N ILE A 154 -6.24 -1.22 -8.57
CA ILE A 154 -6.94 -1.94 -9.65
C ILE A 154 -7.76 -3.09 -9.06
N ILE A 155 -7.14 -3.90 -8.22
CA ILE A 155 -7.72 -5.16 -7.73
C ILE A 155 -8.31 -5.07 -6.31
N GLY A 156 -8.13 -3.93 -5.63
CA GLY A 156 -8.49 -3.75 -4.23
C GLY A 156 -7.48 -4.36 -3.27
N SER A 157 -7.73 -4.20 -1.97
CA SER A 157 -6.84 -4.74 -0.94
C SER A 157 -7.12 -6.22 -0.68
N MET A 158 -6.05 -7.03 -0.62
CA MET A 158 -6.14 -8.44 -0.24
C MET A 158 -6.79 -8.65 1.14
N ARG A 159 -6.60 -7.69 2.05
CA ARG A 159 -7.23 -7.68 3.36
C ARG A 159 -8.74 -7.51 3.31
N GLU A 160 -9.23 -6.67 2.40
CA GLU A 160 -10.68 -6.49 2.20
C GLU A 160 -11.31 -7.75 1.60
N ILE A 161 -10.62 -8.39 0.66
CA ILE A 161 -11.05 -9.67 0.09
C ILE A 161 -11.11 -10.73 1.19
N ALA A 162 -10.06 -10.84 2.01
CA ALA A 162 -10.04 -11.76 3.16
C ALA A 162 -11.21 -11.52 4.12
N GLY A 163 -11.47 -10.26 4.49
CA GLY A 163 -12.58 -9.90 5.37
C GLY A 163 -13.95 -10.27 4.80
N ARG A 164 -14.18 -10.05 3.50
CA ARG A 164 -15.42 -10.45 2.81
C ARG A 164 -15.57 -11.97 2.77
N TRP A 165 -14.51 -12.71 2.44
CA TRP A 165 -14.53 -14.17 2.49
C TRP A 165 -14.78 -14.70 3.88
N ALA A 166 -14.14 -14.12 4.89
CA ALA A 166 -14.34 -14.52 6.27
C ALA A 166 -15.79 -14.35 6.73
N GLU A 167 -16.47 -13.29 6.28
CA GLU A 167 -17.89 -13.08 6.54
C GLU A 167 -18.77 -14.05 5.73
N GLN A 168 -18.58 -14.11 4.42
CA GLN A 168 -19.36 -14.93 3.48
C GLN A 168 -19.31 -16.42 3.82
N PHE A 169 -18.11 -16.94 4.07
CA PHE A 169 -17.87 -18.36 4.36
C PHE A 169 -17.83 -18.67 5.86
N ARG A 170 -18.14 -17.69 6.71
CA ARG A 170 -18.23 -17.83 8.18
C ARG A 170 -16.96 -18.40 8.82
N TYR A 171 -15.81 -17.83 8.45
CA TYR A 171 -14.52 -18.20 9.03
C TYR A 171 -14.55 -18.10 10.56
N PRO A 172 -14.24 -19.20 11.29
CA PRO A 172 -14.58 -19.32 12.71
C PRO A 172 -13.52 -18.75 13.66
N LEU A 173 -12.32 -18.40 13.18
CA LEU A 173 -11.22 -17.97 14.04
C LEU A 173 -11.21 -16.45 14.29
N SER A 174 -10.16 -15.97 14.94
CA SER A 174 -10.12 -14.67 15.59
C SER A 174 -10.30 -13.50 14.60
N PRO A 175 -10.80 -12.34 15.05
CA PRO A 175 -10.99 -11.18 14.19
C PRO A 175 -9.74 -10.72 13.43
N ASN A 176 -8.54 -10.92 14.00
CA ASN A 176 -7.29 -10.54 13.34
C ASN A 176 -6.93 -11.48 12.19
N GLU A 177 -7.27 -12.77 12.31
CA GLU A 177 -7.01 -13.78 11.26
C GLU A 177 -7.99 -13.67 10.10
N ARG A 178 -9.17 -13.09 10.34
CA ARG A 178 -10.18 -12.82 9.29
C ARG A 178 -9.70 -11.86 8.19
N GLU A 179 -8.64 -11.12 8.45
CA GLU A 179 -8.04 -10.16 7.53
C GLU A 179 -6.80 -10.74 6.82
N SER A 180 -6.44 -11.99 7.10
CA SER A 180 -5.31 -12.71 6.50
C SER A 180 -5.80 -13.59 5.35
N LEU A 181 -5.61 -13.11 4.11
CA LEU A 181 -6.04 -13.86 2.92
C LEU A 181 -5.50 -15.30 2.89
N PRO A 182 -4.23 -15.59 3.22
CA PRO A 182 -3.72 -16.97 3.18
C PRO A 182 -4.42 -17.92 4.16
N GLN A 183 -4.76 -17.42 5.35
CA GLN A 183 -5.43 -18.21 6.38
C GLN A 183 -6.89 -18.46 6.04
N VAL A 184 -7.58 -17.45 5.51
CA VAL A 184 -8.96 -17.59 5.06
C VAL A 184 -9.00 -18.51 3.84
N ALA A 185 -8.08 -18.36 2.87
CA ALA A 185 -7.96 -19.25 1.72
C ALA A 185 -7.68 -20.70 2.13
N GLN A 186 -6.80 -20.93 3.11
CA GLN A 186 -6.53 -22.26 3.66
C GLN A 186 -7.77 -22.88 4.30
N TYR A 187 -8.61 -22.10 4.97
CA TYR A 187 -9.88 -22.62 5.47
C TYR A 187 -10.82 -23.03 4.35
N LEU A 188 -10.84 -22.29 3.24
CA LEU A 188 -11.68 -22.63 2.09
C LEU A 188 -11.24 -23.90 1.38
N THR A 189 -9.94 -24.21 1.32
CA THR A 189 -9.48 -25.50 0.74
C THR A 189 -10.00 -26.70 1.51
N ILE A 190 -10.16 -26.57 2.83
CA ILE A 190 -10.65 -27.64 3.71
C ILE A 190 -12.18 -27.75 3.68
N GLN A 191 -12.90 -26.62 3.65
CA GLN A 191 -14.37 -26.63 3.70
C GLN A 191 -15.04 -26.87 2.35
N GLN A 192 -14.38 -26.47 1.26
CA GLN A 192 -14.88 -26.61 -0.10
C GLN A 192 -14.01 -27.66 -0.81
N ASP A 193 -13.07 -27.22 -1.63
CA ASP A 193 -12.10 -28.06 -2.30
C ASP A 193 -10.80 -27.27 -2.56
N ALA A 194 -9.75 -27.98 -2.97
CA ALA A 194 -8.42 -27.40 -3.13
C ALA A 194 -8.34 -26.24 -4.15
N ARG A 195 -9.18 -26.23 -5.20
CA ARG A 195 -9.17 -25.19 -6.24
C ARG A 195 -10.11 -24.03 -5.95
N PHE A 196 -11.12 -24.26 -5.10
CA PHE A 196 -12.12 -23.27 -4.74
C PHE A 196 -11.58 -21.85 -4.46
N PRO A 197 -10.59 -21.63 -3.57
CA PRO A 197 -10.15 -20.26 -3.28
C PRO A 197 -9.50 -19.57 -4.48
N PHE A 198 -8.87 -20.31 -5.40
CA PHE A 198 -8.26 -19.75 -6.60
C PHE A 198 -9.33 -19.28 -7.59
N ASP A 199 -10.32 -20.14 -7.84
CA ASP A 199 -11.45 -19.83 -8.72
C ASP A 199 -12.30 -18.67 -8.17
N GLU A 200 -12.57 -18.67 -6.87
CA GLU A 200 -13.32 -17.59 -6.20
C GLU A 200 -12.55 -16.26 -6.25
N LEU A 201 -11.23 -16.29 -6.10
CA LEU A 201 -10.41 -15.08 -6.20
C LEU A 201 -10.45 -14.53 -7.63
N GLU A 202 -10.25 -15.36 -8.64
CA GLU A 202 -10.33 -14.95 -10.04
C GLU A 202 -11.70 -14.33 -10.37
N GLU A 203 -12.79 -14.93 -9.86
CA GLU A 203 -14.15 -14.43 -10.06
C GLU A 203 -14.38 -13.07 -9.38
N ILE A 204 -13.93 -12.89 -8.14
CA ILE A 204 -14.06 -11.62 -7.42
C ILE A 204 -13.26 -10.51 -8.11
N LEU A 205 -12.02 -10.78 -8.48
CA LEU A 205 -11.17 -9.82 -9.17
C LEU A 205 -11.79 -9.42 -10.51
N THR A 206 -12.29 -10.39 -11.28
CA THR A 206 -13.02 -10.14 -12.53
C THR A 206 -14.22 -9.22 -12.32
N LYS A 207 -15.04 -9.48 -11.30
CA LYS A 207 -16.20 -8.64 -10.97
C LYS A 207 -15.79 -7.24 -10.54
N GLN A 208 -14.77 -7.12 -9.69
CA GLN A 208 -14.29 -5.83 -9.20
C GLN A 208 -13.73 -4.98 -10.34
N ILE A 209 -12.90 -5.54 -11.21
CA ILE A 209 -12.32 -4.81 -12.34
C ILE A 209 -13.44 -4.33 -13.28
N ARG A 210 -14.42 -5.18 -13.60
CA ARG A 210 -15.58 -4.78 -14.40
C ARG A 210 -16.40 -3.68 -13.74
N ALA A 211 -16.61 -3.74 -12.44
CA ALA A 211 -17.40 -2.74 -11.71
C ALA A 211 -16.72 -1.37 -11.67
N HIS A 212 -15.40 -1.32 -11.45
CA HIS A 212 -14.66 -0.07 -11.28
C HIS A 212 -14.15 0.52 -12.59
N PHE A 213 -13.85 -0.32 -13.59
CA PHE A 213 -13.19 0.09 -14.84
C PHE A 213 -14.05 -0.18 -16.09
N ALA A 214 -15.38 -0.28 -15.95
CA ALA A 214 -16.29 -0.52 -17.09
C ALA A 214 -16.07 0.46 -18.25
N ALA A 215 -15.75 1.73 -17.96
CA ALA A 215 -15.51 2.76 -18.97
C ALA A 215 -14.18 2.58 -19.73
N ASP A 216 -13.20 1.92 -19.10
CA ASP A 216 -11.86 1.71 -19.63
C ASP A 216 -11.73 0.39 -20.40
N LEU A 217 -12.66 -0.54 -20.18
CA LEU A 217 -12.66 -1.87 -20.76
C LEU A 217 -13.31 -1.89 -22.17
N PRO A 218 -12.71 -2.61 -23.14
CA PRO A 218 -13.34 -2.95 -24.40
C PRO A 218 -14.68 -3.70 -24.21
N PRO A 219 -15.68 -3.51 -25.10
CA PRO A 219 -17.00 -4.13 -24.96
C PRO A 219 -17.00 -5.66 -24.84
N ASN A 220 -16.04 -6.33 -25.49
CA ASN A 220 -15.89 -7.79 -25.45
C ASN A 220 -15.39 -8.32 -24.10
N LEU A 221 -14.85 -7.46 -23.22
CA LEU A 221 -14.37 -7.84 -21.90
C LEU A 221 -15.39 -7.57 -20.78
N LEU A 222 -16.45 -6.82 -21.07
CA LEU A 222 -17.49 -6.45 -20.09
C LEU A 222 -18.40 -7.61 -19.67
N SER A 223 -18.47 -8.69 -20.45
CA SER A 223 -19.36 -9.82 -20.19
C SER A 223 -18.74 -11.16 -20.59
N GLY A 224 -19.38 -12.26 -20.16
CA GLY A 224 -18.91 -13.62 -20.44
C GLY A 224 -17.68 -14.04 -19.62
N ARG A 225 -17.18 -15.23 -19.92
CA ARG A 225 -15.96 -15.79 -19.32
C ARG A 225 -14.74 -15.28 -20.11
N VAL A 226 -13.89 -14.51 -19.44
CA VAL A 226 -12.65 -13.95 -20.00
C VAL A 226 -11.51 -14.28 -19.04
N LYS A 227 -10.28 -14.36 -19.55
CA LYS A 227 -9.11 -14.50 -18.69
C LYS A 227 -8.90 -13.23 -17.88
N LEU A 228 -8.55 -13.36 -16.60
CA LEU A 228 -8.28 -12.21 -15.73
C LEU A 228 -7.16 -11.31 -16.27
N ASN A 229 -6.06 -11.88 -16.79
CA ASN A 229 -4.97 -11.10 -17.38
C ASN A 229 -5.41 -10.22 -18.56
N ALA A 230 -6.39 -10.64 -19.35
CA ALA A 230 -6.91 -9.80 -20.45
C ALA A 230 -7.63 -8.54 -19.94
N LEU A 231 -8.30 -8.63 -18.77
CA LEU A 231 -8.90 -7.47 -18.11
C LEU A 231 -7.83 -6.54 -17.55
N LEU A 232 -6.82 -7.12 -16.87
CA LEU A 232 -5.71 -6.39 -16.28
C LEU A 232 -4.90 -5.65 -17.35
N ASP A 233 -4.57 -6.30 -18.46
CA ASP A 233 -3.86 -5.70 -19.59
C ASP A 233 -4.61 -4.50 -20.16
N ALA A 234 -5.94 -4.61 -20.32
CA ALA A 234 -6.77 -3.53 -20.84
C ALA A 234 -6.79 -2.30 -19.90
N VAL A 235 -6.93 -2.53 -18.59
CA VAL A 235 -6.87 -1.45 -17.59
C VAL A 235 -5.46 -0.88 -17.51
N GLY A 236 -4.44 -1.73 -17.50
CA GLY A 236 -3.02 -1.35 -17.48
C GLY A 236 -2.66 -0.44 -18.65
N ALA A 237 -3.07 -0.80 -19.87
CA ALA A 237 -2.80 0.02 -21.06
C ALA A 237 -3.37 1.44 -20.95
N LYS A 238 -4.52 1.63 -20.30
CA LYS A 238 -5.10 2.96 -20.02
C LYS A 238 -4.31 3.70 -18.96
N ARG A 239 -3.93 3.00 -17.89
CA ARG A 239 -3.17 3.58 -16.78
C ARG A 239 -1.79 4.07 -17.20
N LEU A 240 -1.12 3.39 -18.12
CA LEU A 240 0.18 3.82 -18.66
C LEU A 240 0.13 5.18 -19.38
N LEU A 241 -1.06 5.71 -19.69
CA LEU A 241 -1.23 7.09 -20.18
C LEU A 241 -0.92 8.13 -19.08
N ASP A 242 -1.12 7.78 -17.82
CA ASP A 242 -0.74 8.62 -16.68
C ASP A 242 0.79 8.69 -16.55
N PRO A 243 1.40 9.89 -16.64
CA PRO A 243 2.84 10.06 -16.43
C PRO A 243 3.33 9.65 -15.04
N LEU A 244 2.45 9.58 -14.04
CA LEU A 244 2.76 9.23 -12.66
C LEU A 244 2.47 7.75 -12.34
N ASP A 245 2.13 6.93 -13.33
CA ASP A 245 1.89 5.50 -13.09
C ASP A 245 3.19 4.78 -12.66
N PRO A 246 3.15 3.98 -11.58
CA PRO A 246 4.36 3.34 -11.04
C PRO A 246 4.98 2.33 -12.00
N PHE A 247 4.19 1.60 -12.80
CA PHE A 247 4.73 0.64 -13.76
C PHE A 247 5.39 1.34 -14.95
N ARG A 248 4.84 2.48 -15.38
CA ARG A 248 5.50 3.34 -16.37
C ARG A 248 6.86 3.85 -15.87
N ALA A 249 6.92 4.31 -14.62
CA ALA A 249 8.18 4.76 -14.01
C ALA A 249 9.21 3.63 -13.94
N LEU A 250 8.81 2.44 -13.49
CA LEU A 250 9.68 1.26 -13.43
C LEU A 250 10.19 0.86 -14.82
N ALA A 251 9.34 0.88 -15.84
CA ALA A 251 9.70 0.49 -17.20
C ALA A 251 10.71 1.43 -17.89
N GLU A 252 10.81 2.67 -17.41
CA GLU A 252 11.79 3.65 -17.92
C GLU A 252 13.22 3.38 -17.39
N LEU A 253 13.34 2.69 -16.24
CA LEU A 253 14.63 2.41 -15.62
C LEU A 253 15.43 1.39 -16.46
N PRO A 254 16.74 1.61 -16.69
CA PRO A 254 17.59 0.72 -17.47
C PRO A 254 18.07 -0.47 -16.63
N LEU A 255 17.15 -1.24 -16.06
CA LEU A 255 17.45 -2.34 -15.16
C LEU A 255 17.26 -3.69 -15.86
N PRO A 256 18.19 -4.64 -15.66
CA PRO A 256 18.14 -5.93 -16.34
C PRO A 256 17.20 -6.93 -15.65
N ILE A 257 16.89 -6.76 -14.36
CA ILE A 257 16.17 -7.74 -13.56
C ILE A 257 15.13 -7.02 -12.68
N TYR A 258 13.90 -7.50 -12.74
CA TYR A 258 12.78 -7.13 -11.88
C TYR A 258 12.25 -8.39 -11.20
N ILE A 259 11.93 -8.29 -9.91
CA ILE A 259 11.34 -9.39 -9.14
C ILE A 259 9.97 -8.92 -8.65
N THR A 260 8.94 -9.71 -8.91
CA THR A 260 7.57 -9.38 -8.53
C THR A 260 6.94 -10.48 -7.69
N ALA A 261 6.22 -10.06 -6.66
CA ALA A 261 5.32 -10.86 -5.85
C ALA A 261 3.89 -10.84 -6.40
N ASN A 262 3.64 -10.05 -7.46
CA ASN A 262 2.33 -9.95 -8.07
C ASN A 262 2.11 -11.06 -9.11
N GLN A 263 0.85 -11.41 -9.31
CA GLN A 263 0.42 -12.52 -10.19
C GLN A 263 -0.11 -12.03 -11.55
N ASP A 264 -0.16 -10.71 -11.77
CA ASP A 264 -0.54 -10.05 -13.01
C ASP A 264 0.65 -9.78 -13.94
N GLY A 265 0.36 -9.39 -15.19
CA GLY A 265 1.35 -9.04 -16.22
C GLY A 265 1.56 -7.54 -16.46
N LEU A 266 1.18 -6.66 -15.52
CA LEU A 266 1.18 -5.20 -15.74
C LEU A 266 2.58 -4.62 -15.92
N LEU A 267 3.57 -5.15 -15.20
CA LEU A 267 4.96 -4.71 -15.34
C LEU A 267 5.50 -5.05 -16.74
N GLU A 268 5.19 -6.23 -17.23
CA GLU A 268 5.60 -6.71 -18.55
C GLU A 268 4.93 -5.91 -19.65
N ALA A 269 3.64 -5.60 -19.49
CA ALA A 269 2.93 -4.70 -20.39
C ALA A 269 3.59 -3.31 -20.43
N ALA A 270 3.98 -2.77 -19.27
CA ALA A 270 4.69 -1.49 -19.18
C ALA A 270 6.07 -1.53 -19.84
N LEU A 271 6.86 -2.58 -19.60
CA LEU A 271 8.16 -2.79 -20.23
C LEU A 271 8.04 -2.89 -21.76
N LYS A 272 7.05 -3.64 -22.25
CA LYS A 272 6.75 -3.72 -23.69
C LYS A 272 6.34 -2.37 -24.27
N ALA A 273 5.51 -1.61 -23.57
CA ALA A 273 5.11 -0.26 -23.97
C ALA A 273 6.30 0.73 -24.02
N ALA A 274 7.32 0.52 -23.18
CA ALA A 274 8.59 1.25 -23.20
C ALA A 274 9.58 0.74 -24.26
N GLY A 275 9.18 -0.21 -25.13
CA GLY A 275 10.01 -0.75 -26.20
C GLY A 275 11.02 -1.81 -25.75
N ARG A 276 10.81 -2.45 -24.60
CA ARG A 276 11.63 -3.56 -24.10
C ARG A 276 11.01 -4.91 -24.48
N GLU A 277 11.81 -5.96 -24.45
CA GLU A 277 11.39 -7.34 -24.67
C GLU A 277 11.52 -8.15 -23.37
N PRO A 278 10.60 -7.98 -22.40
CA PRO A 278 10.71 -8.67 -21.11
C PRO A 278 10.56 -10.19 -21.27
N ARG A 279 11.36 -10.92 -20.51
CA ARG A 279 11.29 -12.38 -20.38
C ARG A 279 10.73 -12.72 -19.02
N VAL A 280 9.65 -13.49 -19.01
CA VAL A 280 8.99 -13.92 -17.77
C VAL A 280 9.55 -15.26 -17.36
N PHE A 281 9.90 -15.39 -16.08
CA PHE A 281 10.27 -16.67 -15.49
C PHE A 281 9.58 -16.83 -14.13
N LEU A 282 8.95 -17.98 -13.91
CA LEU A 282 8.23 -18.28 -12.68
C LEU A 282 9.16 -19.02 -11.71
N CYS A 283 9.04 -18.76 -10.41
CA CYS A 283 9.77 -19.49 -9.39
C CYS A 283 9.28 -20.96 -9.34
N PRO A 284 10.16 -21.96 -9.57
CA PRO A 284 9.78 -23.37 -9.52
C PRO A 284 9.69 -23.91 -8.09
N TRP A 285 8.76 -23.38 -7.31
CA TRP A 285 8.63 -23.68 -5.88
C TRP A 285 7.86 -24.98 -5.59
N ASN A 286 7.20 -25.57 -6.58
CA ASN A 286 6.50 -26.85 -6.47
C ASN A 286 6.89 -27.80 -7.62
N GLU A 287 6.68 -29.10 -7.43
CA GLU A 287 7.11 -30.14 -8.38
C GLU A 287 6.49 -29.97 -9.77
N TYR A 288 5.23 -29.53 -9.86
CA TYR A 288 4.54 -29.35 -11.13
C TYR A 288 5.22 -28.28 -11.99
N ILE A 289 5.51 -27.13 -11.36
CA ILE A 289 6.17 -26.00 -12.01
C ILE A 289 7.64 -26.34 -12.31
N GLU A 290 8.35 -27.00 -11.40
CA GLU A 290 9.73 -27.45 -11.63
C GLU A 290 9.85 -28.40 -12.84
N GLN A 291 8.91 -29.33 -13.02
CA GLN A 291 8.93 -30.27 -14.14
C GLN A 291 8.58 -29.61 -15.48
N ASN A 292 7.78 -28.55 -15.47
CA ASN A 292 7.29 -27.88 -16.67
C ASN A 292 8.13 -26.67 -17.08
N LEU A 293 8.87 -26.05 -16.14
CA LEU A 293 9.80 -24.97 -16.44
C LEU A 293 11.18 -25.52 -16.78
N GLY A 294 11.68 -25.11 -17.95
CA GLY A 294 13.09 -25.31 -18.29
C GLY A 294 14.00 -24.41 -17.46
N GLU A 295 15.32 -24.62 -17.59
CA GLU A 295 16.31 -23.77 -16.94
C GLU A 295 16.39 -22.39 -17.62
N TYR A 296 16.43 -21.33 -16.80
CA TYR A 296 16.75 -19.99 -17.28
C TYR A 296 18.27 -19.84 -17.46
N THR A 297 18.73 -19.68 -18.70
CA THR A 297 20.17 -19.67 -19.04
C THR A 297 20.65 -18.36 -19.67
N GLU A 298 19.75 -17.41 -19.90
CA GLU A 298 20.04 -16.22 -20.70
C GLU A 298 20.42 -15.02 -19.84
N GLU A 299 21.46 -14.28 -20.23
CA GLU A 299 21.89 -13.11 -19.45
C GLU A 299 20.89 -11.95 -19.61
N PRO A 300 20.26 -11.47 -18.51
CA PRO A 300 19.30 -10.38 -18.58
C PRO A 300 19.97 -9.05 -18.95
N THR A 301 19.29 -8.25 -19.77
CA THR A 301 19.79 -6.92 -20.21
C THR A 301 18.69 -5.87 -20.06
N PRO A 302 18.99 -4.57 -20.01
CA PRO A 302 17.96 -3.53 -20.00
C PRO A 302 17.00 -3.59 -21.20
N GLU A 303 17.46 -4.06 -22.36
CA GLU A 303 16.66 -4.25 -23.57
C GLU A 303 15.79 -5.51 -23.49
N LYS A 304 16.31 -6.58 -22.88
CA LYS A 304 15.63 -7.86 -22.66
C LYS A 304 15.62 -8.20 -21.16
N PRO A 305 14.85 -7.46 -20.35
CA PRO A 305 14.90 -7.62 -18.91
C PRO A 305 14.23 -8.92 -18.47
N LEU A 306 14.73 -9.52 -17.41
CA LEU A 306 14.08 -10.64 -16.74
C LEU A 306 13.04 -10.10 -15.75
N VAL A 307 11.82 -10.58 -15.85
CA VAL A 307 10.76 -10.41 -14.85
C VAL A 307 10.54 -11.75 -14.16
N PHE A 308 11.00 -11.85 -12.91
CA PHE A 308 10.92 -13.07 -12.11
C PHE A 308 9.72 -13.02 -11.16
N HIS A 309 8.74 -13.90 -11.36
CA HIS A 309 7.54 -14.00 -10.52
C HIS A 309 7.77 -14.98 -9.39
N LEU A 310 7.71 -14.48 -8.16
CA LEU A 310 7.87 -15.30 -6.96
C LEU A 310 6.63 -16.13 -6.65
N PHE A 311 5.45 -15.52 -6.72
CA PHE A 311 4.21 -16.11 -6.21
C PHE A 311 3.25 -16.53 -7.33
N GLY A 312 3.81 -16.89 -8.48
CA GLY A 312 3.09 -17.40 -9.65
C GLY A 312 2.50 -16.33 -10.55
N SER A 313 1.65 -16.77 -11.48
CA SER A 313 0.97 -15.94 -12.48
C SER A 313 -0.44 -16.47 -12.77
N TRP A 314 -1.38 -15.59 -13.09
CA TRP A 314 -2.73 -15.96 -13.51
C TRP A 314 -2.79 -16.73 -14.83
N ASP A 315 -1.75 -16.66 -15.68
CA ASP A 315 -1.67 -17.50 -16.88
C ASP A 315 -1.23 -18.93 -16.59
N GLU A 316 -0.67 -19.18 -15.40
CA GLU A 316 -0.28 -20.51 -14.91
C GLU A 316 -0.82 -20.73 -13.49
N PRO A 317 -2.13 -21.04 -13.33
CA PRO A 317 -2.79 -21.07 -12.04
C PRO A 317 -2.17 -22.03 -11.02
N ASP A 318 -1.59 -23.14 -11.46
CA ASP A 318 -0.94 -24.12 -10.57
C ASP A 318 0.40 -23.59 -9.98
N SER A 319 0.87 -22.41 -10.41
CA SER A 319 2.03 -21.70 -9.84
C SER A 319 1.69 -20.72 -8.71
N ILE A 320 0.40 -20.39 -8.54
CA ILE A 320 -0.06 -19.32 -7.64
C ILE A 320 0.18 -19.72 -6.17
N VAL A 321 0.79 -18.81 -5.41
CA VAL A 321 0.89 -18.93 -3.94
C VAL A 321 -0.23 -18.12 -3.31
N LEU A 322 -1.23 -18.81 -2.75
CA LEU A 322 -2.40 -18.16 -2.13
C LEU A 322 -2.63 -18.60 -0.70
N THR A 323 -2.58 -19.90 -0.41
CA THR A 323 -2.95 -20.44 0.91
C THR A 323 -1.78 -20.46 1.88
N GLU A 324 -2.07 -20.59 3.18
CA GLU A 324 -1.04 -20.76 4.21
C GLU A 324 -0.08 -21.91 3.89
N ASP A 325 -0.61 -23.07 3.45
CA ASP A 325 0.23 -24.21 3.04
C ASP A 325 1.11 -23.86 1.82
N ASN A 326 0.58 -23.16 0.81
CA ASN A 326 1.41 -22.74 -0.33
C ASN A 326 2.58 -21.86 0.10
N TYR A 327 2.38 -20.93 1.04
CA TYR A 327 3.47 -20.10 1.55
C TYR A 327 4.52 -20.90 2.32
N PHE A 328 4.10 -21.92 3.08
CA PHE A 328 5.03 -22.83 3.75
C PHE A 328 5.82 -23.67 2.75
N ASP A 329 5.15 -24.30 1.80
CA ASP A 329 5.77 -25.12 0.76
C ASP A 329 6.74 -24.28 -0.08
N PHE A 330 6.35 -23.06 -0.44
CA PHE A 330 7.24 -22.11 -1.12
C PHE A 330 8.52 -21.85 -0.32
N LEU A 331 8.38 -21.53 0.97
CA LEU A 331 9.53 -21.25 1.83
C LEU A 331 10.42 -22.48 1.99
N ILE A 332 9.83 -23.67 2.15
CA ILE A 332 10.57 -24.94 2.25
C ILE A 332 11.32 -25.23 0.95
N GLY A 333 10.66 -25.12 -0.20
CA GLY A 333 11.26 -25.38 -1.51
C GLY A 333 12.46 -24.49 -1.77
N VAL A 334 12.28 -23.17 -1.63
CA VAL A 334 13.32 -22.18 -1.90
C VAL A 334 14.50 -22.25 -0.92
N THR A 335 14.27 -22.68 0.33
CA THR A 335 15.35 -22.81 1.32
C THR A 335 16.08 -24.15 1.25
N SER A 336 15.39 -25.22 0.83
CA SER A 336 15.94 -26.58 0.78
C SER A 336 16.77 -26.82 -0.48
N ASN A 337 16.39 -26.24 -1.62
CA ASN A 337 17.14 -26.33 -2.87
C ASN A 337 17.38 -24.93 -3.44
N LYS A 338 18.57 -24.38 -3.15
CA LYS A 338 18.91 -23.01 -3.55
C LYS A 338 19.09 -22.86 -5.07
N ASP A 339 19.29 -23.95 -5.80
CA ASP A 339 19.47 -23.94 -7.26
C ASP A 339 18.15 -23.82 -8.02
N ILE A 340 17.00 -23.91 -7.32
CA ILE A 340 15.67 -23.61 -7.87
C ILE A 340 15.56 -22.16 -8.37
N ILE A 341 16.25 -21.22 -7.72
CA ILE A 341 16.27 -19.82 -8.16
C ILE A 341 17.44 -19.64 -9.15
N PRO A 342 17.20 -19.09 -10.37
CA PRO A 342 18.24 -18.84 -11.34
C PRO A 342 19.42 -18.04 -10.77
N GLU A 343 20.64 -18.38 -11.18
CA GLU A 343 21.87 -17.77 -10.65
C GLU A 343 21.84 -16.24 -10.76
N GLN A 344 21.36 -15.71 -11.89
CA GLN A 344 21.25 -14.27 -12.15
C GLN A 344 20.35 -13.58 -11.12
N VAL A 345 19.24 -14.22 -10.73
CA VAL A 345 18.33 -13.71 -9.71
C VAL A 345 18.98 -13.76 -8.32
N ARG A 346 19.70 -14.84 -7.98
CA ARG A 346 20.43 -14.93 -6.70
C ARG A 346 21.54 -13.89 -6.60
N LEU A 347 22.27 -13.66 -7.69
CA LEU A 347 23.29 -12.61 -7.77
C LEU A 347 22.67 -11.23 -7.65
N ALA A 348 21.56 -10.95 -8.35
CA ALA A 348 20.81 -9.71 -8.22
C ALA A 348 20.34 -9.45 -6.78
N LEU A 349 19.83 -10.48 -6.09
CA LEU A 349 19.44 -10.42 -4.69
C LEU A 349 20.62 -10.27 -3.71
N SER A 350 21.87 -10.48 -4.15
CA SER A 350 23.05 -10.45 -3.27
C SER A 350 24.06 -9.34 -3.57
N ASP A 351 24.11 -8.85 -4.80
CA ASP A 351 25.15 -7.96 -5.33
C ASP A 351 24.54 -6.73 -6.05
N SER A 352 23.40 -6.23 -5.55
CA SER A 352 22.73 -5.05 -6.08
C SER A 352 22.02 -4.22 -4.99
N SER A 353 21.65 -2.99 -5.32
CA SER A 353 20.69 -2.21 -4.54
C SER A 353 19.29 -2.79 -4.67
N LEU A 354 18.60 -2.99 -3.55
CA LEU A 354 17.22 -3.49 -3.55
C LEU A 354 16.24 -2.34 -3.32
N LEU A 355 15.17 -2.29 -4.13
CA LEU A 355 14.07 -1.35 -3.99
C LEU A 355 12.78 -2.11 -3.65
N PHE A 356 12.30 -2.02 -2.41
CA PHE A 356 11.05 -2.65 -2.00
C PHE A 356 9.87 -1.69 -2.21
N LEU A 357 8.93 -2.10 -3.07
CA LEU A 357 7.81 -1.27 -3.51
C LEU A 357 6.50 -2.04 -3.31
N GLY A 358 5.48 -1.42 -2.75
CA GLY A 358 4.13 -2.01 -2.64
C GLY A 358 4.01 -3.17 -1.67
N PHE A 359 4.94 -3.34 -0.73
CA PHE A 359 4.83 -4.37 0.30
C PHE A 359 4.22 -3.82 1.57
N GLN A 360 3.33 -4.58 2.19
CA GLN A 360 2.91 -4.35 3.57
C GLN A 360 3.79 -5.21 4.49
N THR A 361 4.49 -4.60 5.44
CA THR A 361 5.49 -5.30 6.28
C THR A 361 4.91 -6.40 7.17
N GLU A 362 3.62 -6.31 7.45
CA GLU A 362 2.88 -7.29 8.25
C GLU A 362 2.38 -8.48 7.41
N ALA A 363 2.34 -8.33 6.08
CA ALA A 363 1.79 -9.33 5.18
C ALA A 363 2.75 -10.52 4.96
N TRP A 364 2.15 -11.67 4.61
CA TRP A 364 2.85 -12.95 4.48
C TRP A 364 3.82 -12.96 3.31
N ASP A 365 3.38 -12.49 2.15
CA ASP A 365 4.15 -12.31 0.92
C ASP A 365 5.49 -11.58 1.17
N PHE A 366 5.44 -10.47 1.89
CA PHE A 366 6.64 -9.72 2.26
C PHE A 366 7.54 -10.51 3.21
N ARG A 367 6.99 -11.08 4.28
CA ARG A 367 7.77 -11.81 5.29
C ARG A 367 8.45 -13.05 4.72
N VAL A 368 7.75 -13.78 3.85
CA VAL A 368 8.28 -14.96 3.16
C VAL A 368 9.36 -14.56 2.16
N LEU A 369 9.12 -13.53 1.34
CA LEU A 369 10.13 -12.99 0.44
C LEU A 369 11.38 -12.53 1.21
N TYR A 370 11.20 -11.70 2.25
CA TYR A 370 12.31 -11.17 3.04
C TYR A 370 13.13 -12.28 3.69
N ARG A 371 12.47 -13.30 4.27
CA ARG A 371 13.14 -14.49 4.82
C ARG A 371 13.85 -15.30 3.74
N SER A 372 13.23 -15.48 2.58
CA SER A 372 13.85 -16.14 1.42
C SER A 372 15.15 -15.43 1.03
N ILE A 373 15.12 -14.11 0.87
CA ILE A 373 16.31 -13.29 0.59
C ILE A 373 17.36 -13.48 1.69
N LEU A 374 17.00 -13.33 2.97
CA LEU A 374 17.94 -13.45 4.08
C LEU A 374 18.59 -14.84 4.19
N SER A 375 17.91 -15.90 3.77
CA SER A 375 18.44 -17.27 3.77
C SER A 375 19.43 -17.56 2.62
N GLN A 376 19.46 -16.72 1.59
CA GLN A 376 20.42 -16.82 0.50
C GLN A 376 21.84 -16.45 0.97
N PRO A 377 22.89 -17.17 0.52
CA PRO A 377 24.29 -16.77 0.74
C PRO A 377 24.55 -15.37 0.17
N GLY A 378 25.53 -14.65 0.74
CA GLY A 378 25.91 -13.32 0.24
C GLY A 378 25.38 -12.14 1.05
N SER A 379 24.93 -12.37 2.28
CA SER A 379 24.55 -11.29 3.23
C SER A 379 25.64 -10.21 3.39
N VAL A 380 26.92 -10.61 3.41
CA VAL A 380 28.08 -9.69 3.47
C VAL A 380 28.23 -8.84 2.20
N ARG A 381 27.85 -9.37 1.03
CA ARG A 381 27.85 -8.57 -0.21
C ARG A 381 26.66 -7.63 -0.24
N ARG A 382 25.46 -8.11 0.15
CA ARG A 382 24.26 -7.28 0.27
C ARG A 382 24.45 -6.06 1.15
N SER A 383 25.16 -6.20 2.27
CA SER A 383 25.41 -5.09 3.20
C SER A 383 26.30 -3.99 2.61
N GLN A 384 26.90 -4.19 1.42
CA GLN A 384 27.68 -3.18 0.70
C GLN A 384 26.80 -2.29 -0.19
N TYR A 385 25.53 -2.64 -0.39
CA TYR A 385 24.59 -1.92 -1.23
C TYR A 385 23.53 -1.21 -0.40
N ALA A 386 23.21 0.01 -0.81
CA ALA A 386 22.08 0.75 -0.27
C ALA A 386 20.77 0.06 -0.64
N GLN A 387 19.91 -0.16 0.35
CA GLN A 387 18.56 -0.71 0.16
C GLN A 387 17.54 0.35 0.57
N ILE A 388 16.46 0.49 -0.19
CA ILE A 388 15.37 1.42 0.13
C ILE A 388 14.04 0.67 0.06
N ALA A 389 13.17 0.94 1.03
CA ALA A 389 11.80 0.45 1.05
C ALA A 389 10.83 1.63 1.11
N ALA A 390 9.80 1.63 0.25
CA ALA A 390 8.67 2.55 0.37
C ALA A 390 7.59 1.94 1.26
N GLN A 391 7.18 2.66 2.30
CA GLN A 391 6.17 2.26 3.27
C GLN A 391 5.21 3.40 3.55
N VAL A 392 3.91 3.17 3.36
CA VAL A 392 2.89 4.17 3.74
C VAL A 392 2.94 4.38 5.25
N GLU A 393 2.82 5.64 5.69
CA GLU A 393 2.87 5.94 7.13
C GLU A 393 1.70 5.26 7.88
N PRO A 394 1.99 4.52 8.97
CA PRO A 394 1.05 3.96 9.95
C PRO A 394 0.03 4.92 10.58
N GLU A 395 -0.78 5.64 9.82
CA GLU A 395 -1.71 6.65 10.36
C GLU A 395 -3.14 6.13 10.58
N ASP A 396 -3.44 4.93 10.12
CA ASP A 396 -4.75 4.33 10.33
C ASP A 396 -4.98 4.09 11.83
N GLY A 397 -6.19 4.40 12.31
CA GLY A 397 -6.62 4.22 13.71
C GLY A 397 -6.55 2.79 14.27
N ARG A 398 -5.92 1.87 13.52
CA ARG A 398 -5.57 0.49 13.86
C ARG A 398 -4.20 0.39 14.54
N ILE A 399 -3.25 1.27 14.22
CA ILE A 399 -1.91 1.22 14.82
C ILE A 399 -1.93 1.97 16.14
N LEU A 400 -1.69 1.22 17.22
CA LEU A 400 -1.81 1.74 18.57
C LEU A 400 -0.75 2.80 18.90
N GLU A 401 0.41 2.75 18.26
CA GLU A 401 1.49 3.72 18.48
C GLU A 401 2.27 3.90 17.17
N PRO A 402 1.88 4.86 16.31
CA PRO A 402 2.50 5.05 14.99
C PRO A 402 4.02 5.24 15.03
N GLN A 403 4.51 6.00 16.01
CA GLN A 403 5.95 6.23 16.20
C GLN A 403 6.69 4.96 16.69
N GLY A 404 6.06 4.20 17.58
CA GLY A 404 6.58 2.90 18.02
C GLY A 404 6.61 1.88 16.89
N ALA A 405 5.55 1.80 16.08
CA ALA A 405 5.48 0.93 14.90
C ALA A 405 6.55 1.30 13.87
N ARG A 406 6.74 2.59 13.63
CA ARG A 406 7.82 3.11 12.80
C ARG A 406 9.21 2.69 13.28
N THR A 407 9.49 2.91 14.56
CA THR A 407 10.79 2.53 15.16
C THR A 407 11.00 1.01 15.09
N TYR A 408 9.94 0.23 15.36
CA TYR A 408 9.97 -1.22 15.23
C TYR A 408 10.28 -1.69 13.81
N LEU A 409 9.67 -1.07 12.79
CA LEU A 409 9.96 -1.40 11.39
C LEU A 409 11.39 -1.01 10.99
N GLU A 410 11.83 0.18 11.38
CA GLU A 410 13.23 0.62 11.18
C GLU A 410 14.22 -0.36 11.82
N ASP A 411 13.97 -0.82 13.05
CA ASP A 411 14.82 -1.81 13.75
C ASP A 411 14.71 -3.22 13.15
N TYR A 412 13.52 -3.64 12.73
CA TYR A 412 13.28 -4.96 12.13
C TYR A 412 14.07 -5.10 10.83
N PHE A 413 14.11 -4.04 10.02
CA PHE A 413 14.90 -4.01 8.78
C PHE A 413 16.38 -3.75 9.03
N GLY A 414 16.73 -2.87 9.96
CA GLY A 414 18.12 -2.55 10.30
C GLY A 414 18.92 -3.74 10.86
N LYS A 415 18.24 -4.73 11.45
CA LYS A 415 18.87 -6.00 11.88
C LYS A 415 19.09 -6.93 10.69
N GLY A 416 20.20 -6.72 9.98
CA GLY A 416 20.73 -7.66 8.97
C GLY A 416 20.76 -7.12 7.54
N ALA A 417 20.18 -5.96 7.28
CA ALA A 417 20.27 -5.23 6.02
C ALA A 417 20.22 -3.72 6.29
N ASP A 418 21.08 -2.94 5.63
CA ASP A 418 21.12 -1.49 5.80
C ASP A 418 20.00 -0.84 4.94
N ILE A 419 18.73 -0.97 5.36
CA ILE A 419 17.55 -0.48 4.62
C ILE A 419 17.10 0.90 5.13
N ASP A 420 17.01 1.89 4.23
CA ASP A 420 16.33 3.17 4.51
C ASP A 420 14.84 3.07 4.15
N ILE A 421 13.97 3.56 5.03
CA ILE A 421 12.52 3.58 4.80
C ILE A 421 12.09 4.97 4.33
N PHE A 422 11.45 5.01 3.16
CA PHE A 422 10.68 6.14 2.68
C PHE A 422 9.25 6.03 3.21
N TRP A 423 8.82 6.99 4.00
CA TRP A 423 7.47 7.04 4.58
C TRP A 423 6.51 7.71 3.60
N GLY A 424 5.89 6.92 2.74
CA GLY A 424 4.87 7.34 1.78
C GLY A 424 4.47 6.23 0.82
N SER A 425 3.53 6.51 -0.08
CA SER A 425 3.12 5.55 -1.09
C SER A 425 4.25 5.22 -2.06
N SER A 426 4.20 4.02 -2.66
CA SER A 426 5.20 3.63 -3.65
C SER A 426 5.17 4.51 -4.90
N GLN A 427 4.01 5.07 -5.24
CA GLN A 427 3.87 6.04 -6.33
C GLN A 427 4.62 7.35 -6.01
N GLU A 428 4.43 7.91 -4.82
CA GLU A 428 5.17 9.11 -4.37
C GLU A 428 6.68 8.87 -4.36
N PHE A 429 7.12 7.74 -3.82
CA PHE A 429 8.54 7.37 -3.83
C PHE A 429 9.10 7.27 -5.25
N LEU A 430 8.41 6.56 -6.15
CA LEU A 430 8.85 6.41 -7.54
C LEU A 430 8.89 7.77 -8.26
N ASN A 431 7.95 8.67 -7.98
CA ASN A 431 7.97 10.01 -8.54
C ASN A 431 9.20 10.80 -8.08
N GLU A 432 9.53 10.77 -6.79
CA GLU A 432 10.74 11.41 -6.24
C GLU A 432 12.02 10.78 -6.81
N LEU A 433 12.05 9.45 -6.91
CA LEU A 433 13.16 8.70 -7.51
C LEU A 433 13.38 9.09 -8.97
N MET A 434 12.31 9.17 -9.76
CA MET A 434 12.37 9.53 -11.19
C MET A 434 12.78 10.98 -11.39
N GLN A 435 12.28 11.90 -10.57
CA GLN A 435 12.71 13.30 -10.60
C GLN A 435 14.22 13.41 -10.37
N SER A 436 14.72 12.74 -9.32
CA SER A 436 16.14 12.75 -8.95
C SER A 436 17.02 12.00 -9.97
N TRP A 437 16.52 10.91 -10.55
CA TRP A 437 17.25 10.16 -11.56
C TRP A 437 17.39 10.95 -12.87
N ARG A 438 16.33 11.63 -13.31
CA ARG A 438 16.32 12.48 -14.51
C ARG A 438 17.07 13.79 -14.35
N SER A 439 17.08 14.40 -13.16
CA SER A 439 17.82 15.64 -12.90
C SER A 439 19.34 15.45 -12.93
N GLY A 440 19.83 14.21 -12.83
CA GLY A 440 21.22 13.89 -13.03
C GLY A 440 22.14 14.19 -11.85
N GLU A 441 21.60 14.72 -10.74
CA GLU A 441 22.34 14.97 -9.49
C GLU A 441 22.89 13.68 -8.85
#